data_AF-A0A9R1PSB8-F1
#
_entry.id   AF-A0A9R1PSB8-F1
#
_cell.length_a   1.000
_cell.length_b   1.000
_cell.length_c   1.000
_cell.angle_alpha   90.00
_cell.angle_beta   90.00
_cell.angle_gamma   90.00
#
_symmetry.space_group_name_H-M   'P 1'
#
loop_
_entity.id
_entity.type
_entity.pdbx_description
1 polymer ?
#
loop_
_entity_poly.entity_id
_entity_poly.type
_entity_poly.pdbx_seq_one_letter_code
_entity_poly.pdbx_strand_id
1 'polypeptide(L)'
;MRFILAMTRLQLAVAVAVAPGPPGSCSTSTAVRRPPRHISRCRGLLPGAMSVVAAAASIHPSATADGSPPQMATTRLERGSLLVGGRELLSQCPPEVTLRAAVADAAPGAAFLGASAAAPSSRHVFSLGTIPKGWRWLSLFKLKIWWMAPKTGADAAGVPAETQMLLLEKRGNGAEDAGYALMLPALHGDFRASLQGSPENELQFCFESGDPDVQTKDAVDAVFVNSGDNPFKLIKESIKVLSKIKGTFSHIESKETPANLDWFGWCTWDAFYKAVNPVGIEEGLQSLREGGAPPRFLIIDDGWQEIVNEFKEVDGALVEETVFAERLVDLKENDKFRGEACKNLGDLVKKIKETHGVKYVYAWHALLGYWGGVCTSSDVMEKYNPKLVYPVQSPGDVANLRDVAMDSLEKYGVGIIDPEKIYEFYNDQHSYLSSVGVDGVKVDVQNVMETLGHGFGGRVALTRKYQHALEESIARNFKGNNLICCMSHSSDHIYSALKSAVARASEDFMPREPTLQTLHIANVAFNSLLLGEIFIPDWDMFQQA
;
A
#
# COMPACT_ATOMS: atom_id res chain seq x y z
N MET A 1 -17.28 -4.65 19.34
CA MET A 1 -17.71 -6.06 19.22
C MET A 1 -18.46 -6.34 17.91
N ARG A 2 -19.42 -5.51 17.46
CA ARG A 2 -20.13 -5.73 16.17
C ARG A 2 -19.34 -5.33 14.91
N PHE A 3 -18.52 -4.27 14.98
CA PHE A 3 -17.53 -3.93 13.93
C PHE A 3 -16.54 -5.08 13.66
N ILE A 4 -16.15 -5.78 14.73
CA ILE A 4 -15.26 -6.96 14.66
C ILE A 4 -15.95 -8.10 13.89
N LEU A 5 -17.24 -8.38 14.15
CA LEU A 5 -18.00 -9.41 13.43
C LEU A 5 -18.15 -9.12 11.92
N ALA A 6 -18.31 -7.85 11.53
CA ALA A 6 -18.36 -7.44 10.13
C ALA A 6 -17.02 -7.70 9.42
N MET A 7 -15.89 -7.42 10.10
CA MET A 7 -14.56 -7.76 9.60
C MET A 7 -14.33 -9.28 9.51
N THR A 8 -14.79 -10.07 10.49
CA THR A 8 -14.57 -11.53 10.52
C THR A 8 -15.26 -12.30 9.37
N ARG A 9 -16.46 -11.88 8.93
CA ARG A 9 -17.18 -12.56 7.83
C ARG A 9 -16.51 -12.39 6.45
N LEU A 10 -15.72 -11.33 6.27
CA LEU A 10 -15.00 -11.02 5.03
C LEU A 10 -13.79 -11.94 4.79
N GLN A 11 -13.28 -12.57 5.85
CA GLN A 11 -11.96 -13.21 5.88
C GLN A 11 -11.95 -14.64 5.34
N LEU A 12 -13.09 -15.35 5.33
CA LEU A 12 -13.18 -16.68 4.73
C LEU A 12 -12.97 -16.63 3.20
N ALA A 13 -13.26 -15.51 2.54
CA ALA A 13 -13.05 -15.32 1.11
C ALA A 13 -11.58 -15.08 0.74
N VAL A 14 -10.82 -14.37 1.59
CA VAL A 14 -9.38 -14.10 1.39
C VAL A 14 -8.56 -15.40 1.41
N ALA A 15 -8.86 -16.32 2.33
CA ALA A 15 -8.19 -17.61 2.40
C ALA A 15 -8.43 -18.50 1.17
N VAL A 16 -9.58 -18.33 0.50
CA VAL A 16 -9.95 -19.08 -0.72
C VAL A 16 -9.31 -18.47 -1.97
N ALA A 17 -9.14 -17.13 -2.03
CA ALA A 17 -8.55 -16.44 -3.17
C ALA A 17 -7.02 -16.62 -3.31
N VAL A 18 -6.31 -16.88 -2.19
CA VAL A 18 -4.84 -17.00 -2.15
C VAL A 18 -4.37 -18.47 -2.12
N ALA A 19 -5.29 -19.43 -1.98
CA ALA A 19 -4.94 -20.85 -2.04
C ALA A 19 -4.58 -21.26 -3.48
N PRO A 20 -3.43 -21.92 -3.72
CA PRO A 20 -3.19 -22.57 -5.01
C PRO A 20 -4.23 -23.67 -5.20
N GLY A 21 -5.05 -23.55 -6.25
CA GLY A 21 -5.99 -24.59 -6.64
C GLY A 21 -5.24 -25.90 -6.91
N PRO A 22 -5.68 -27.05 -6.38
CA PRO A 22 -5.02 -28.31 -6.66
C PRO A 22 -5.29 -28.71 -8.13
N PRO A 23 -4.31 -29.30 -8.83
CA PRO A 23 -4.59 -29.93 -10.12
C PRO A 23 -5.54 -31.12 -9.87
N GLY A 24 -6.67 -31.13 -10.57
CA GLY A 24 -7.69 -32.16 -10.39
C GLY A 24 -7.25 -33.55 -10.83
N SER A 25 -7.63 -34.56 -10.05
CA SER A 25 -8.02 -35.88 -10.55
C SER A 25 -8.82 -36.65 -9.48
N CYS A 26 -9.94 -37.23 -9.88
CA CYS A 26 -10.83 -38.11 -9.11
C CYS A 26 -10.12 -39.22 -8.31
N SER A 27 -10.58 -39.48 -7.09
CA SER A 27 -11.31 -40.72 -6.73
C SER A 27 -11.59 -40.78 -5.22
N THR A 28 -12.78 -41.26 -4.89
CA THR A 28 -13.29 -41.54 -3.54
C THR A 28 -12.66 -42.82 -2.96
N SER A 29 -12.19 -42.80 -1.71
CA SER A 29 -12.65 -43.73 -0.68
C SER A 29 -12.07 -43.40 0.71
N THR A 30 -12.91 -43.70 1.71
CA THR A 30 -12.79 -43.57 3.15
C THR A 30 -11.68 -44.41 3.80
N ALA A 31 -10.96 -43.86 4.79
CA ALA A 31 -10.67 -44.56 6.06
C ALA A 31 -10.08 -43.63 7.13
N VAL A 32 -10.71 -43.68 8.30
CA VAL A 32 -10.29 -43.09 9.58
C VAL A 32 -9.04 -43.80 10.13
N ARG A 33 -8.04 -43.06 10.64
CA ARG A 33 -7.13 -43.55 11.70
C ARG A 33 -6.42 -42.42 12.46
N ARG A 34 -6.44 -42.53 13.79
CA ARG A 34 -5.83 -41.65 14.81
C ARG A 34 -4.28 -41.71 14.79
N PRO A 35 -3.56 -40.71 15.34
CA PRO A 35 -2.09 -40.71 15.41
C PRO A 35 -1.58 -41.32 16.72
N PRO A 36 -0.34 -41.82 16.78
CA PRO A 36 0.40 -41.93 18.03
C PRO A 36 1.42 -40.79 18.19
N ARG A 37 1.50 -40.33 19.43
CA ARG A 37 2.51 -39.45 20.00
C ARG A 37 3.88 -40.14 19.97
N HIS A 38 4.96 -39.38 19.75
CA HIS A 38 6.22 -39.62 20.47
C HIS A 38 7.02 -38.32 20.66
N ILE A 39 7.30 -38.06 21.93
CA ILE A 39 8.23 -37.07 22.46
C ILE A 39 9.61 -37.74 22.51
N SER A 40 10.66 -37.04 22.08
CA SER A 40 11.97 -37.21 22.70
C SER A 40 12.75 -35.89 22.71
N ARG A 41 13.20 -35.52 23.91
CA ARG A 41 14.13 -34.43 24.21
C ARG A 41 15.54 -34.92 23.93
N CYS A 42 16.40 -34.05 23.40
CA CYS A 42 17.84 -34.08 23.69
C CYS A 42 18.38 -32.65 23.85
N ARG A 43 18.96 -32.40 25.02
CA ARG A 43 19.80 -31.23 25.38
C ARG A 43 21.27 -31.55 25.06
N GLY A 44 22.05 -30.53 24.73
CA GLY A 44 23.52 -30.55 24.75
C GLY A 44 24.10 -29.52 23.78
N LEU A 45 24.40 -28.31 24.23
CA LEU A 45 25.74 -27.83 24.62
C LEU A 45 26.56 -27.29 23.42
N LEU A 46 26.61 -25.96 23.33
CA LEU A 46 27.72 -25.13 22.79
C LEU A 46 28.98 -25.31 23.67
N PRO A 47 30.23 -24.94 23.27
CA PRO A 47 30.56 -23.72 22.49
C PRO A 47 31.77 -23.83 21.53
N GLY A 48 32.04 -22.76 20.78
CA GLY A 48 33.33 -22.60 20.07
C GLY A 48 33.37 -21.42 19.10
N ALA A 49 33.88 -20.28 19.59
CA ALA A 49 34.29 -19.16 18.75
C ALA A 49 35.58 -19.52 17.98
N MET A 50 35.64 -19.24 16.68
CA MET A 50 36.89 -19.17 15.93
C MET A 50 36.92 -17.93 15.04
N SER A 51 37.96 -17.14 15.29
CA SER A 51 38.44 -16.01 14.51
C SER A 51 38.87 -16.46 13.10
N VAL A 52 38.45 -15.74 12.06
CA VAL A 52 38.96 -15.93 10.69
C VAL A 52 39.91 -14.79 10.38
N VAL A 53 41.19 -15.13 10.30
CA VAL A 53 42.29 -14.28 9.83
C VAL A 53 42.19 -14.15 8.31
N ALA A 54 42.15 -12.93 7.80
CA ALA A 54 42.23 -12.62 6.38
C ALA A 54 43.66 -12.83 5.88
N ALA A 55 43.86 -13.78 4.96
CA ALA A 55 45.09 -13.90 4.17
C ALA A 55 44.83 -13.32 2.77
N ALA A 56 45.45 -12.17 2.50
CA ALA A 56 45.49 -11.57 1.18
C ALA A 56 46.53 -12.30 0.32
N ALA A 57 46.09 -12.94 -0.76
CA ALA A 57 46.96 -13.44 -1.82
C ALA A 57 46.71 -12.62 -3.09
N SER A 58 47.70 -11.81 -3.44
CA SER A 58 47.78 -11.02 -4.67
C SER A 58 48.04 -11.95 -5.88
N ILE A 59 47.12 -11.96 -6.84
CA ILE A 59 47.30 -12.58 -8.16
C ILE A 59 47.25 -11.47 -9.21
N HIS A 60 48.36 -11.29 -9.95
CA HIS A 60 48.44 -10.41 -11.11
C HIS A 60 47.57 -10.94 -12.25
N PRO A 61 46.79 -10.10 -12.97
CA PRO A 61 46.09 -10.52 -14.17
C PRO A 61 47.02 -10.45 -15.39
N SER A 62 47.15 -11.56 -16.11
CA SER A 62 47.75 -11.59 -17.45
C SER A 62 46.78 -10.97 -18.46
N ALA A 63 47.28 -10.01 -19.23
CA ALA A 63 46.56 -9.38 -20.32
C ALA A 63 46.39 -10.34 -21.50
N THR A 64 45.14 -10.66 -21.84
CA THR A 64 44.71 -10.90 -23.22
C THR A 64 43.40 -10.15 -23.42
N ALA A 65 43.52 -8.97 -24.03
CA ALA A 65 42.40 -8.14 -24.45
C ALA A 65 42.01 -8.54 -25.87
N ASP A 66 40.81 -9.11 -26.02
CA ASP A 66 39.88 -8.71 -27.08
C ASP A 66 38.49 -9.20 -26.69
N GLY A 67 37.73 -8.28 -26.12
CA GLY A 67 36.40 -8.53 -25.59
C GLY A 67 35.79 -7.19 -25.28
N SER A 68 35.16 -6.59 -26.29
CA SER A 68 34.22 -5.49 -26.10
C SER A 68 33.32 -5.83 -24.89
N PRO A 69 33.07 -4.89 -23.96
CA PRO A 69 32.14 -5.15 -22.87
C PRO A 69 30.81 -5.63 -23.48
N PRO A 70 30.12 -6.61 -22.87
CA PRO A 70 28.84 -7.08 -23.40
C PRO A 70 27.95 -5.86 -23.56
N GLN A 71 27.63 -5.53 -24.81
CA GLN A 71 26.77 -4.42 -25.15
C GLN A 71 25.43 -4.72 -24.45
N MET A 72 25.11 -4.00 -23.37
CA MET A 72 23.87 -4.24 -22.62
C MET A 72 22.72 -4.20 -23.62
N ALA A 73 22.08 -5.35 -23.82
CA ALA A 73 21.07 -5.52 -24.85
C ALA A 73 19.88 -4.62 -24.50
N THR A 74 19.70 -3.56 -25.28
CA THR A 74 18.60 -2.60 -25.13
C THR A 74 17.25 -3.29 -25.29
N THR A 75 16.23 -2.83 -24.56
CA THR A 75 14.84 -3.29 -24.78
C THR A 75 14.38 -2.88 -26.16
N ARG A 76 13.78 -3.81 -26.91
CA ARG A 76 13.36 -3.61 -28.31
C ARG A 76 12.03 -4.28 -28.60
N LEU A 77 11.23 -3.65 -29.46
CA LEU A 77 10.00 -4.21 -29.99
C LEU A 77 10.19 -4.44 -31.49
N GLU A 78 10.28 -5.69 -31.92
CA GLU A 78 10.58 -6.05 -33.30
C GLU A 78 9.64 -7.16 -33.76
N ARG A 79 8.91 -6.93 -34.87
CA ARG A 79 8.02 -7.93 -35.51
C ARG A 79 7.02 -8.59 -34.56
N GLY A 80 6.48 -7.82 -33.60
CA GLY A 80 5.53 -8.32 -32.60
C GLY A 80 6.17 -9.05 -31.41
N SER A 81 7.49 -8.97 -31.25
CA SER A 81 8.22 -9.54 -30.10
C SER A 81 8.88 -8.43 -29.28
N LEU A 82 8.60 -8.40 -27.97
CA LEU A 82 9.30 -7.56 -27.02
C LEU A 82 10.49 -8.32 -26.44
N LEU A 83 11.69 -7.82 -26.71
CA LEU A 83 12.96 -8.37 -26.25
C LEU A 83 13.50 -7.52 -25.10
N VAL A 84 13.84 -8.16 -23.98
CA VAL A 84 14.49 -7.53 -22.81
C VAL A 84 15.75 -8.33 -22.46
N GLY A 85 16.90 -7.68 -22.33
CA GLY A 85 18.16 -8.37 -22.06
C GLY A 85 18.49 -9.50 -23.07
N GLY A 86 18.05 -9.34 -24.33
CA GLY A 86 18.20 -10.34 -25.38
C GLY A 86 17.24 -11.54 -25.31
N ARG A 87 16.26 -11.52 -24.40
CA ARG A 87 15.27 -12.59 -24.21
C ARG A 87 13.88 -12.08 -24.60
N GLU A 88 13.12 -12.90 -25.32
CA GLU A 88 11.73 -12.58 -25.64
C GLU A 88 10.87 -12.64 -24.36
N LEU A 89 10.32 -11.50 -23.96
CA LEU A 89 9.45 -11.32 -22.81
C LEU A 89 7.97 -11.42 -23.21
N LEU A 90 7.61 -10.83 -24.34
CA LEU A 90 6.27 -10.88 -24.91
C LEU A 90 6.37 -11.24 -26.39
N SER A 91 5.41 -12.04 -26.85
CA SER A 91 5.25 -12.40 -28.25
C SER A 91 3.84 -12.04 -28.73
N GLN A 92 3.68 -11.86 -30.05
CA GLN A 92 2.39 -11.47 -30.64
C GLN A 92 1.88 -10.11 -30.13
N CYS A 93 2.78 -9.17 -29.84
CA CYS A 93 2.40 -7.80 -29.51
C CYS A 93 1.61 -7.18 -30.67
N PRO A 94 0.41 -6.63 -30.41
CA PRO A 94 -0.39 -5.94 -31.42
C PRO A 94 0.34 -4.73 -32.05
N PRO A 95 0.00 -4.35 -33.30
CA PRO A 95 0.66 -3.24 -34.01
C PRO A 95 0.47 -1.87 -33.35
N GLU A 96 -0.57 -1.69 -32.52
CA GLU A 96 -0.80 -0.47 -31.75
C GLU A 96 0.11 -0.34 -30.52
N VAL A 97 0.80 -1.41 -30.12
CA VAL A 97 1.76 -1.36 -29.01
C VAL A 97 3.00 -0.60 -29.45
N THR A 98 3.38 0.38 -28.64
CA THR A 98 4.56 1.22 -28.88
C THR A 98 5.60 0.99 -27.79
N LEU A 99 6.86 1.25 -28.13
CA LEU A 99 7.99 1.18 -27.22
C LEU A 99 8.80 2.47 -27.33
N ARG A 100 9.01 3.13 -26.19
CA ARG A 100 9.84 4.33 -26.08
C ARG A 100 10.96 4.09 -25.09
N ALA A 101 12.21 4.39 -25.46
CA ALA A 101 13.31 4.30 -24.52
C ALA A 101 13.10 5.27 -23.34
N ALA A 102 13.42 4.81 -22.12
CA ALA A 102 13.47 5.67 -20.96
C ALA A 102 14.71 6.57 -21.08
N VAL A 103 14.50 7.88 -21.18
CA VAL A 103 15.61 8.85 -21.32
C VAL A 103 16.18 9.12 -19.93
N ALA A 104 17.00 8.20 -19.44
CA ALA A 104 17.74 8.36 -18.19
C ALA A 104 19.13 7.73 -18.32
N ASP A 105 20.18 8.53 -18.10
CA ASP A 105 21.58 8.10 -18.15
C ASP A 105 21.90 6.92 -17.21
N ALA A 106 21.05 6.72 -16.19
CA ALA A 106 21.21 5.71 -15.13
C ALA A 106 20.67 4.30 -15.47
N ALA A 107 19.94 4.09 -16.56
CA ALA A 107 19.47 2.73 -16.93
C ALA A 107 19.46 2.49 -18.45
N PRO A 108 20.62 2.16 -19.05
CA PRO A 108 20.70 1.76 -20.44
C PRO A 108 19.89 0.48 -20.64
N GLY A 109 18.76 0.57 -21.35
CA GLY A 109 17.90 -0.57 -21.66
C GLY A 109 16.51 -0.54 -21.02
N ALA A 110 16.22 0.40 -20.12
CA ALA A 110 14.85 0.62 -19.64
C ALA A 110 13.98 1.29 -20.73
N ALA A 111 12.69 0.99 -20.74
CA ALA A 111 11.74 1.51 -21.73
C ALA A 111 10.34 1.64 -21.15
N PHE A 112 9.47 2.38 -21.84
CA PHE A 112 8.04 2.43 -21.61
C PHE A 112 7.31 1.75 -22.76
N LEU A 113 6.41 0.84 -22.41
CA LEU A 113 5.37 0.36 -23.29
C LEU A 113 4.18 1.33 -23.23
N GLY A 114 3.58 1.52 -24.39
CA GLY A 114 2.35 2.29 -24.56
C GLY A 114 1.46 1.69 -25.65
N ALA A 115 0.28 2.26 -25.84
CA ALA A 115 -0.61 1.92 -26.95
C ALA A 115 -1.57 3.08 -27.28
N SER A 116 -2.17 3.03 -28.46
CA SER A 116 -3.15 4.02 -28.91
C SER A 116 -4.46 3.37 -29.34
N ALA A 117 -5.58 3.95 -28.94
CA ALA A 117 -6.93 3.54 -29.31
C ALA A 117 -7.51 4.38 -30.46
N ALA A 118 -8.51 3.83 -31.16
CA ALA A 118 -9.18 4.55 -32.25
C ALA A 118 -10.03 5.73 -31.76
N ALA A 119 -10.64 5.62 -30.58
CA ALA A 119 -11.56 6.59 -29.99
C ALA A 119 -11.10 6.98 -28.58
N PRO A 120 -11.38 8.21 -28.13
CA PRO A 120 -11.04 8.61 -26.77
C PRO A 120 -11.94 7.87 -25.77
N SER A 121 -11.38 7.54 -24.60
CA SER A 121 -12.11 6.95 -23.48
C SER A 121 -11.42 7.33 -22.17
N SER A 122 -12.19 7.34 -21.07
CA SER A 122 -11.67 7.44 -19.71
C SER A 122 -11.10 6.12 -19.19
N ARG A 123 -11.33 5.02 -19.92
CA ARG A 123 -10.82 3.68 -19.62
C ARG A 123 -10.54 2.90 -20.90
N HIS A 124 -9.31 2.39 -21.00
CA HIS A 124 -8.87 1.48 -22.06
C HIS A 124 -8.33 0.19 -21.48
N VAL A 125 -8.42 -0.89 -22.25
CA VAL A 125 -7.70 -2.14 -21.99
C VAL A 125 -6.99 -2.53 -23.28
N PHE A 126 -5.67 -2.56 -23.23
CA PHE A 126 -4.82 -2.89 -24.38
C PHE A 126 -4.15 -4.24 -24.17
N SER A 127 -4.10 -5.05 -25.23
CA SER A 127 -3.31 -6.28 -25.23
C SER A 127 -1.84 -5.96 -25.47
N LEU A 128 -0.96 -6.63 -24.73
CA LEU A 128 0.50 -6.61 -24.90
C LEU A 128 1.00 -7.90 -25.57
N GLY A 129 0.11 -8.81 -25.97
CA GLY A 129 0.45 -10.13 -26.49
C GLY A 129 0.57 -11.18 -25.38
N THR A 130 1.33 -12.24 -25.62
CA THR A 130 1.42 -13.41 -24.74
C THR A 130 2.80 -13.52 -24.08
N ILE A 131 2.85 -14.08 -22.87
CA ILE A 131 4.11 -14.41 -22.18
C ILE A 131 4.62 -15.76 -22.72
N PRO A 132 5.80 -15.83 -23.36
CA PRO A 132 6.35 -17.09 -23.85
C PRO A 132 6.62 -18.08 -22.72
N LYS A 133 6.61 -19.38 -23.04
CA LYS A 133 6.93 -20.45 -22.08
C LYS A 133 8.32 -20.26 -21.46
N GLY A 134 8.45 -20.66 -20.20
CA GLY A 134 9.71 -20.63 -19.45
C GLY A 134 9.89 -19.40 -18.56
N TRP A 135 9.00 -18.42 -18.66
CA TRP A 135 8.85 -17.38 -17.64
C TRP A 135 7.97 -17.90 -16.50
N ARG A 136 8.36 -17.56 -15.28
CA ARG A 136 7.48 -17.57 -14.10
C ARG A 136 7.45 -16.16 -13.53
N TRP A 137 6.39 -15.78 -12.84
CA TRP A 137 6.22 -14.41 -12.38
C TRP A 137 5.71 -14.35 -10.94
N LEU A 138 6.02 -13.22 -10.31
CA LEU A 138 5.44 -12.70 -9.07
C LEU A 138 4.69 -11.42 -9.42
N SER A 139 3.39 -11.39 -9.14
CA SER A 139 2.54 -10.22 -9.21
C SER A 139 2.30 -9.68 -7.80
N LEU A 140 2.40 -8.36 -7.63
CA LEU A 140 1.78 -7.63 -6.53
C LEU A 140 0.56 -6.92 -7.09
N PHE A 141 -0.63 -7.35 -6.68
CA PHE A 141 -1.90 -6.86 -7.20
C PHE A 141 -2.77 -6.32 -6.08
N LYS A 142 -3.65 -5.36 -6.37
CA LYS A 142 -4.66 -4.92 -5.40
C LYS A 142 -5.67 -6.05 -5.19
N LEU A 143 -5.59 -6.69 -4.04
CA LEU A 143 -6.54 -7.72 -3.64
C LEU A 143 -7.91 -7.10 -3.36
N LYS A 144 -7.91 -5.95 -2.69
CA LYS A 144 -9.08 -5.10 -2.47
C LYS A 144 -8.66 -3.64 -2.48
N ILE A 145 -9.64 -2.73 -2.39
CA ILE A 145 -9.43 -1.28 -2.50
C ILE A 145 -8.26 -0.77 -1.63
N TRP A 146 -8.07 -1.29 -0.42
CA TRP A 146 -7.04 -0.83 0.53
C TRP A 146 -5.66 -1.47 0.36
N TRP A 147 -5.59 -2.74 -0.06
CA TRP A 147 -4.42 -3.60 0.15
C TRP A 147 -4.00 -4.42 -1.07
N MET A 148 -2.67 -4.56 -1.20
CA MET A 148 -2.06 -5.49 -2.14
C MET A 148 -1.83 -6.87 -1.53
N ALA A 149 -1.78 -7.88 -2.38
CA ALA A 149 -1.31 -9.22 -2.05
C ALA A 149 -0.37 -9.74 -3.15
N PRO A 150 0.52 -10.70 -2.82
CA PRO A 150 1.33 -11.39 -3.80
C PRO A 150 0.56 -12.54 -4.46
N LYS A 151 0.87 -12.81 -5.73
CA LYS A 151 0.52 -14.05 -6.42
C LYS A 151 1.65 -14.48 -7.32
N THR A 152 1.88 -15.78 -7.44
CA THR A 152 2.87 -16.34 -8.39
C THR A 152 2.19 -17.16 -9.47
N GLY A 153 2.76 -17.18 -10.66
CA GLY A 153 2.26 -18.00 -11.78
C GLY A 153 3.27 -18.10 -12.92
N ALA A 154 2.82 -18.54 -14.10
CA ALA A 154 3.67 -18.73 -15.27
C ALA A 154 3.01 -18.37 -16.62
N ASP A 155 1.68 -18.32 -16.67
CA ASP A 155 0.91 -17.91 -17.85
C ASP A 155 0.39 -16.48 -17.70
N ALA A 156 -0.03 -15.85 -18.80
CA ALA A 156 -0.53 -14.49 -18.75
C ALA A 156 -1.95 -14.43 -18.15
N ALA A 157 -2.79 -15.43 -18.44
CA ALA A 157 -4.15 -15.54 -17.91
C ALA A 157 -4.21 -15.51 -16.38
N GLY A 158 -3.19 -16.04 -15.70
CA GLY A 158 -3.13 -16.08 -14.25
C GLY A 158 -2.81 -14.75 -13.57
N VAL A 159 -2.34 -13.73 -14.32
CA VAL A 159 -1.99 -12.41 -13.80
C VAL A 159 -3.26 -11.72 -13.31
N PRO A 160 -3.40 -11.43 -12.00
CA PRO A 160 -4.63 -10.82 -11.47
C PRO A 160 -4.87 -9.44 -12.05
N ALA A 161 -6.15 -9.07 -12.17
CA ALA A 161 -6.52 -7.68 -12.37
C ALA A 161 -5.91 -6.80 -11.29
N GLU A 162 -5.63 -5.54 -11.62
CA GLU A 162 -5.01 -4.57 -10.72
C GLU A 162 -3.59 -4.94 -10.27
N THR A 163 -2.83 -5.66 -11.09
CA THR A 163 -1.40 -5.92 -10.86
C THR A 163 -0.62 -4.60 -11.00
N GLN A 164 0.06 -4.19 -9.94
CA GLN A 164 0.86 -2.94 -9.87
C GLN A 164 2.37 -3.18 -9.97
N MET A 165 2.81 -4.43 -9.85
CA MET A 165 4.18 -4.85 -10.16
C MET A 165 4.14 -6.28 -10.67
N LEU A 166 4.81 -6.55 -11.80
CA LEU A 166 5.02 -7.89 -12.31
C LEU A 166 6.52 -8.13 -12.46
N LEU A 167 7.08 -8.99 -11.61
CA LEU A 167 8.46 -9.45 -11.68
C LEU A 167 8.48 -10.82 -12.35
N LEU A 168 9.16 -10.95 -13.48
CA LEU A 168 9.29 -12.18 -14.22
C LEU A 168 10.71 -12.74 -14.08
N GLU A 169 10.82 -14.05 -13.93
CA GLU A 169 12.08 -14.79 -13.86
C GLU A 169 12.09 -15.86 -14.96
N LYS A 170 13.19 -15.92 -15.69
CA LYS A 170 13.51 -16.99 -16.62
C LYS A 170 14.80 -17.65 -16.17
N ARG A 171 14.67 -18.85 -15.59
CA ARG A 171 15.81 -19.65 -15.14
C ARG A 171 16.65 -20.07 -16.34
N GLY A 172 17.96 -19.90 -16.23
CA GLY A 172 18.93 -20.51 -17.14
C GLY A 172 19.23 -21.96 -16.73
N ASN A 173 20.34 -22.51 -17.25
CA ASN A 173 20.79 -23.87 -16.92
C ASN A 173 21.39 -23.97 -15.49
N GLY A 174 21.52 -22.85 -14.77
CA GLY A 174 21.88 -22.76 -13.34
C GLY A 174 21.22 -21.56 -12.64
N ALA A 175 21.36 -21.47 -11.31
CA ALA A 175 20.79 -20.36 -10.50
C ALA A 175 21.44 -19.00 -10.80
N GLU A 176 22.72 -19.00 -11.19
CA GLU A 176 23.47 -17.79 -11.58
C GLU A 176 23.18 -17.33 -13.02
N ASP A 177 22.44 -18.13 -13.81
CA ASP A 177 22.01 -17.79 -15.19
C ASP A 177 20.56 -17.26 -15.27
N ALA A 178 19.93 -17.03 -14.11
CA ALA A 178 18.57 -16.52 -14.05
C ALA A 178 18.51 -15.07 -14.55
N GLY A 179 17.63 -14.82 -15.52
CA GLY A 179 17.36 -13.48 -16.03
C GLY A 179 16.01 -12.98 -15.52
N TYR A 180 15.95 -11.73 -15.14
CA TYR A 180 14.75 -11.08 -14.62
C TYR A 180 14.28 -9.97 -15.55
N ALA A 181 12.96 -9.83 -15.63
CA ALA A 181 12.30 -8.68 -16.23
C ALA A 181 11.32 -8.10 -15.22
N LEU A 182 11.21 -6.77 -15.18
CA LEU A 182 10.31 -6.06 -14.29
C LEU A 182 9.39 -5.20 -15.13
N MET A 183 8.09 -5.31 -14.88
CA MET A 183 7.06 -4.45 -15.45
C MET A 183 6.38 -3.68 -14.32
N LEU A 184 6.46 -2.35 -14.38
CA LEU A 184 5.86 -1.41 -13.44
C LEU A 184 4.84 -0.54 -14.20
N PRO A 185 3.54 -0.84 -14.11
CA PRO A 185 2.49 0.08 -14.53
C PRO A 185 2.70 1.41 -13.83
N ALA A 186 2.54 2.51 -14.57
CA ALA A 186 2.89 3.85 -14.11
C ALA A 186 1.73 4.82 -14.29
N LEU A 187 1.87 6.01 -13.70
CA LEU A 187 1.00 7.15 -13.96
C LEU A 187 1.49 7.90 -15.20
N HIS A 188 0.56 8.35 -16.04
CA HIS A 188 0.84 9.24 -17.15
C HIS A 188 -0.27 10.28 -17.30
N GLY A 189 0.05 11.54 -17.02
CA GLY A 189 -0.95 12.60 -16.87
C GLY A 189 -1.91 12.26 -15.73
N ASP A 190 -3.21 12.28 -16.04
CA ASP A 190 -4.30 11.99 -15.11
C ASP A 190 -4.78 10.53 -15.16
N PHE A 191 -4.02 9.67 -15.85
CA PHE A 191 -4.34 8.26 -16.02
C PHE A 191 -3.37 7.35 -15.27
N ARG A 192 -3.92 6.25 -14.76
CA ARG A 192 -3.21 5.18 -14.07
C ARG A 192 -3.23 3.93 -14.93
N ALA A 193 -2.08 3.25 -15.04
CA ALA A 193 -2.00 1.92 -15.61
C ALA A 193 -2.05 0.83 -14.53
N SER A 194 -2.66 -0.32 -14.84
CA SER A 194 -2.55 -1.58 -14.10
C SER A 194 -2.44 -2.76 -15.07
N LEU A 195 -1.84 -3.88 -14.66
CA LEU A 195 -1.73 -5.10 -15.48
C LEU A 195 -2.80 -6.12 -15.11
N GLN A 196 -3.16 -6.95 -16.08
CA GLN A 196 -4.09 -8.07 -15.91
C GLN A 196 -3.88 -9.15 -16.98
N GLY A 197 -4.33 -10.37 -16.72
CA GLY A 197 -4.44 -11.45 -17.71
C GLY A 197 -5.81 -11.49 -18.37
N SER A 198 -5.87 -11.93 -19.64
CA SER A 198 -7.12 -12.25 -20.32
C SER A 198 -7.42 -13.75 -20.30
N PRO A 199 -8.70 -14.16 -20.47
CA PRO A 199 -9.07 -15.56 -20.68
C PRO A 199 -8.37 -16.22 -21.88
N GLU A 200 -8.00 -15.44 -22.89
CA GLU A 200 -7.27 -15.85 -24.09
C GLU A 200 -5.75 -15.98 -23.86
N ASN A 201 -5.29 -15.84 -22.61
CA ASN A 201 -3.89 -15.92 -22.20
C ASN A 201 -3.02 -14.81 -22.81
N GLU A 202 -3.58 -13.60 -22.90
CA GLU A 202 -2.84 -12.38 -23.21
C GLU A 202 -2.57 -11.58 -21.94
N LEU A 203 -1.38 -10.97 -21.87
CA LEU A 203 -1.10 -9.94 -20.89
C LEU A 203 -1.70 -8.63 -21.40
N GLN A 204 -2.43 -7.94 -20.55
CA GLN A 204 -3.07 -6.67 -20.87
C GLN A 204 -2.66 -5.60 -19.87
N PHE A 205 -2.72 -4.34 -20.27
CA PHE A 205 -2.77 -3.23 -19.33
C PHE A 205 -4.09 -2.48 -19.44
N CYS A 206 -4.70 -2.19 -18.28
CA CYS A 206 -5.78 -1.23 -18.14
C CYS A 206 -5.16 0.16 -18.00
N PHE A 207 -5.77 1.17 -18.62
CA PHE A 207 -5.36 2.57 -18.51
C PHE A 207 -6.59 3.45 -18.30
N GLU A 208 -6.70 4.05 -17.12
CA GLU A 208 -7.93 4.75 -16.72
C GLU A 208 -7.70 6.02 -15.91
N SER A 209 -8.59 7.00 -16.10
CA SER A 209 -8.60 8.27 -15.38
C SER A 209 -9.54 8.26 -14.17
N GLY A 210 -10.49 7.33 -14.10
CA GLY A 210 -11.53 7.32 -13.07
C GLY A 210 -12.55 8.46 -13.19
N ASP A 211 -12.56 9.20 -14.30
CA ASP A 211 -13.49 10.28 -14.58
C ASP A 211 -13.95 10.20 -16.06
N PRO A 212 -15.25 9.98 -16.36
CA PRO A 212 -15.78 9.93 -17.72
C PRO A 212 -15.45 11.15 -18.59
N ASP A 213 -15.24 12.32 -17.99
CA ASP A 213 -14.93 13.55 -18.72
C ASP A 213 -13.43 13.71 -19.02
N VAL A 214 -12.57 12.92 -18.36
CA VAL A 214 -11.13 12.90 -18.60
C VAL A 214 -10.80 11.73 -19.51
N GLN A 215 -10.70 12.01 -20.81
CA GLN A 215 -10.52 11.00 -21.85
C GLN A 215 -9.21 11.17 -22.62
N THR A 216 -8.63 10.06 -23.06
CA THR A 216 -7.46 10.05 -23.95
C THR A 216 -7.62 8.98 -25.02
N LYS A 217 -6.86 9.07 -26.10
CA LYS A 217 -6.64 7.98 -27.05
C LYS A 217 -5.32 7.27 -26.81
N ASP A 218 -4.35 7.96 -26.22
CA ASP A 218 -2.96 7.58 -26.21
C ASP A 218 -2.51 7.28 -24.78
N ALA A 219 -1.98 6.08 -24.57
CA ALA A 219 -1.35 5.64 -23.35
C ALA A 219 0.16 5.53 -23.62
N VAL A 220 0.90 6.63 -23.49
CA VAL A 220 2.30 6.70 -23.97
C VAL A 220 3.27 6.01 -23.01
N ASP A 221 3.25 6.40 -21.73
CA ASP A 221 4.17 5.88 -20.71
C ASP A 221 3.44 4.99 -19.69
N ALA A 222 2.70 4.00 -20.21
CA ALA A 222 1.79 3.19 -19.40
C ALA A 222 2.52 2.16 -18.54
N VAL A 223 3.48 1.42 -19.10
CA VAL A 223 4.19 0.36 -18.38
C VAL A 223 5.70 0.53 -18.53
N PHE A 224 6.38 0.82 -17.44
CA PHE A 224 7.84 0.83 -17.40
C PHE A 224 8.38 -0.59 -17.40
N VAL A 225 9.35 -0.88 -18.25
CA VAL A 225 9.97 -2.20 -18.40
C VAL A 225 11.48 -2.09 -18.26
N ASN A 226 12.06 -3.00 -17.48
CA ASN A 226 13.50 -3.12 -17.32
C ASN A 226 13.92 -4.59 -17.12
N SER A 227 15.21 -4.90 -17.23
CA SER A 227 15.74 -6.25 -17.04
C SER A 227 17.07 -6.27 -16.31
N GLY A 228 17.39 -7.40 -15.68
CA GLY A 228 18.61 -7.58 -14.91
C GLY A 228 18.85 -9.03 -14.49
N ASP A 229 19.95 -9.26 -13.79
CA ASP A 229 20.40 -10.56 -13.26
C ASP A 229 20.07 -10.76 -11.78
N ASN A 230 19.69 -9.68 -11.08
CA ASN A 230 19.31 -9.71 -9.67
C ASN A 230 17.97 -8.96 -9.47
N PRO A 231 16.95 -9.62 -8.89
CA PRO A 231 15.61 -9.04 -8.80
C PRO A 231 15.54 -7.85 -7.84
N PHE A 232 16.28 -7.88 -6.72
CA PHE A 232 16.27 -6.81 -5.72
C PHE A 232 16.96 -5.56 -6.27
N LYS A 233 18.12 -5.72 -6.91
CA LYS A 233 18.81 -4.62 -7.59
C LYS A 233 17.96 -4.06 -8.73
N LEU A 234 17.32 -4.94 -9.51
CA LEU A 234 16.45 -4.54 -10.61
C LEU A 234 15.28 -3.67 -10.12
N ILE A 235 14.59 -4.08 -9.05
CA ILE A 235 13.48 -3.30 -8.47
C ILE A 235 13.97 -1.95 -7.96
N LYS A 236 15.02 -1.93 -7.13
CA LYS A 236 15.61 -0.70 -6.59
C LYS A 236 16.00 0.31 -7.65
N GLU A 237 16.80 -0.10 -8.63
CA GLU A 237 17.28 0.81 -9.67
C GLU A 237 16.14 1.25 -10.60
N SER A 238 15.17 0.38 -10.88
CA SER A 238 13.99 0.73 -11.68
C SER A 238 13.13 1.78 -10.99
N ILE A 239 12.89 1.67 -9.68
CA ILE A 239 12.13 2.67 -8.92
C ILE A 239 12.89 4.01 -8.89
N LYS A 240 14.21 4.00 -8.70
CA LYS A 240 15.03 5.23 -8.78
C LYS A 240 14.97 5.91 -10.15
N VAL A 241 14.99 5.13 -11.22
CA VAL A 241 14.88 5.66 -12.59
C VAL A 241 13.48 6.21 -12.83
N LEU A 242 12.44 5.45 -12.48
CA LEU A 242 11.06 5.85 -12.66
C LEU A 242 10.74 7.12 -11.86
N SER A 243 11.22 7.22 -10.61
CA SER A 243 11.02 8.40 -9.77
C SER A 243 11.67 9.65 -10.38
N LYS A 244 12.89 9.53 -10.94
CA LYS A 244 13.57 10.63 -11.64
C LYS A 244 12.85 11.08 -12.90
N ILE A 245 12.35 10.13 -13.70
CA ILE A 245 11.64 10.43 -14.95
C ILE A 245 10.28 11.08 -14.68
N LYS A 246 9.52 10.55 -13.71
CA LYS A 246 8.16 11.02 -13.43
C LYS A 246 8.14 12.26 -12.54
N GLY A 247 9.05 12.37 -11.58
CA GLY A 247 9.15 13.52 -10.67
C GLY A 247 7.97 13.69 -9.70
N THR A 248 7.05 12.72 -9.63
CA THR A 248 5.84 12.78 -8.79
C THR A 248 5.97 11.99 -7.48
N PHE A 249 7.04 11.23 -7.31
CA PHE A 249 7.35 10.50 -6.09
C PHE A 249 8.86 10.38 -5.93
N SER A 250 9.30 9.98 -4.75
CA SER A 250 10.73 9.82 -4.43
C SER A 250 11.02 8.39 -3.97
N HIS A 251 12.21 7.90 -4.30
CA HIS A 251 12.78 6.70 -3.66
C HIS A 251 13.01 6.95 -2.17
N ILE A 252 12.91 5.91 -1.34
CA ILE A 252 13.01 6.02 0.12
C ILE A 252 14.35 6.63 0.61
N GLU A 253 15.45 6.42 -0.11
CA GLU A 253 16.76 6.99 0.22
C GLU A 253 16.80 8.52 0.18
N SER A 254 15.84 9.16 -0.52
CA SER A 254 15.72 10.61 -0.60
C SER A 254 14.77 11.21 0.45
N LYS A 255 14.14 10.38 1.28
CA LYS A 255 13.14 10.81 2.26
C LYS A 255 13.73 10.82 3.67
N GLU A 256 13.24 11.74 4.49
CA GLU A 256 13.61 11.81 5.90
C GLU A 256 13.03 10.61 6.66
N THR A 257 13.91 9.84 7.31
CA THR A 257 13.51 8.73 8.20
C THR A 257 12.95 9.28 9.51
N PRO A 258 11.71 8.92 9.90
CA PRO A 258 11.10 9.44 11.12
C PRO A 258 11.76 8.89 12.40
N ALA A 259 12.00 9.75 13.38
CA ALA A 259 12.71 9.39 14.61
C ALA A 259 11.89 8.49 15.57
N ASN A 260 10.59 8.29 15.32
CA ASN A 260 9.77 7.37 16.10
C ASN A 260 10.12 5.89 15.84
N LEU A 261 10.78 5.58 14.71
CA LEU A 261 11.13 4.20 14.34
C LEU A 261 12.17 3.54 15.26
N ASP A 262 12.95 4.33 16.00
CA ASP A 262 13.92 3.83 16.98
C ASP A 262 13.28 3.42 18.32
N TRP A 263 11.96 3.55 18.45
CA TRP A 263 11.26 3.39 19.72
C TRP A 263 10.23 2.27 19.68
N PHE A 264 10.22 1.49 20.76
CA PHE A 264 9.08 0.65 21.08
C PHE A 264 7.85 1.54 21.30
N GLY A 265 6.80 1.24 20.53
CA GLY A 265 5.54 1.97 20.54
C GLY A 265 4.35 1.12 20.95
N TRP A 266 3.29 1.79 21.39
CA TRP A 266 1.99 1.19 21.63
C TRP A 266 0.92 1.92 20.80
N CYS A 267 0.00 1.17 20.21
CA CYS A 267 -1.15 1.69 19.50
C CYS A 267 -2.43 1.24 20.23
N THR A 268 -3.38 2.15 20.43
CA THR A 268 -4.57 1.89 21.25
C THR A 268 -5.64 1.03 20.57
N TRP A 269 -5.51 0.74 19.27
CA TRP A 269 -6.56 0.09 18.47
C TRP A 269 -6.97 -1.28 19.00
N ASP A 270 -6.06 -2.24 19.10
CA ASP A 270 -6.41 -3.61 19.54
C ASP A 270 -6.83 -3.68 21.03
N ALA A 271 -6.48 -2.67 21.82
CA ALA A 271 -6.85 -2.57 23.22
C ALA A 271 -8.29 -2.06 23.41
N PHE A 272 -8.72 -1.07 22.62
CA PHE A 272 -9.98 -0.37 22.87
C PHE A 272 -10.90 -0.25 21.65
N TYR A 273 -10.37 -0.38 20.45
CA TYR A 273 -11.00 0.11 19.21
C TYR A 273 -11.50 1.56 19.45
N LYS A 274 -12.71 1.89 18.97
CA LYS A 274 -13.36 3.19 19.17
C LYS A 274 -13.63 3.56 20.65
N ALA A 275 -13.45 2.64 21.61
CA ALA A 275 -13.69 2.91 23.03
C ALA A 275 -12.50 3.56 23.77
N VAL A 276 -11.42 3.89 23.05
CA VAL A 276 -10.23 4.54 23.61
C VAL A 276 -10.60 5.78 24.43
N ASN A 277 -9.98 5.94 25.60
CA ASN A 277 -10.23 7.05 26.51
C ASN A 277 -8.99 7.34 27.39
N PRO A 278 -8.91 8.52 28.04
CA PRO A 278 -7.75 8.93 28.84
C PRO A 278 -7.37 7.97 29.97
N VAL A 279 -8.36 7.38 30.66
CA VAL A 279 -8.12 6.46 31.78
C VAL A 279 -7.47 5.18 31.27
N GLY A 280 -8.05 4.57 30.22
CA GLY A 280 -7.52 3.36 29.61
C GLY A 280 -6.11 3.55 29.03
N ILE A 281 -5.82 4.72 28.43
CA ILE A 281 -4.47 5.04 27.97
C ILE A 281 -3.48 5.03 29.14
N GLU A 282 -3.83 5.68 30.25
CA GLU A 282 -2.92 5.78 31.40
C GLU A 282 -2.69 4.43 32.09
N GLU A 283 -3.75 3.64 32.25
CA GLU A 283 -3.65 2.26 32.76
C GLU A 283 -2.79 1.37 31.85
N GLY A 284 -2.95 1.48 30.53
CA GLY A 284 -2.14 0.73 29.56
C GLY A 284 -0.66 1.11 29.60
N LEU A 285 -0.34 2.41 29.65
CA LEU A 285 1.03 2.90 29.79
C LEU A 285 1.66 2.50 31.13
N GLN A 286 0.88 2.54 32.22
CA GLN A 286 1.33 2.07 33.52
C GLN A 286 1.62 0.57 33.51
N SER A 287 0.71 -0.24 32.95
CA SER A 287 0.86 -1.69 32.84
C SER A 287 2.12 -2.08 32.06
N LEU A 288 2.34 -1.49 30.88
CA LEU A 288 3.54 -1.74 30.07
C LEU A 288 4.83 -1.33 30.80
N ARG A 289 4.80 -0.23 31.55
CA ARG A 289 5.93 0.22 32.36
C ARG A 289 6.22 -0.76 33.51
N GLU A 290 5.20 -1.20 34.24
CA GLU A 290 5.33 -2.18 35.32
C GLU A 290 5.81 -3.54 34.80
N GLY A 291 5.39 -3.91 33.58
CA GLY A 291 5.86 -5.08 32.85
C GLY A 291 7.30 -4.99 32.31
N GLY A 292 7.98 -3.85 32.49
CA GLY A 292 9.38 -3.65 32.06
C GLY A 292 9.56 -3.26 30.60
N ALA A 293 8.48 -2.95 29.88
CA ALA A 293 8.49 -2.53 28.47
C ALA A 293 7.83 -1.15 28.29
N PRO A 294 8.35 -0.08 28.91
CA PRO A 294 7.72 1.25 28.83
C PRO A 294 7.75 1.78 27.39
N PRO A 295 6.59 2.04 26.75
CA PRO A 295 6.55 2.59 25.40
C PRO A 295 7.04 4.04 25.38
N ARG A 296 7.83 4.36 24.37
CA ARG A 296 8.32 5.73 24.10
C ARG A 296 7.61 6.36 22.92
N PHE A 297 6.77 5.60 22.24
CA PHE A 297 5.89 6.05 21.17
C PHE A 297 4.46 5.59 21.48
N LEU A 298 3.47 6.47 21.30
CA LEU A 298 2.06 6.16 21.43
C LEU A 298 1.32 6.58 20.16
N ILE A 299 0.45 5.73 19.64
CA ILE A 299 -0.59 6.12 18.68
C ILE A 299 -1.93 6.10 19.40
N ILE A 300 -2.57 7.26 19.51
CA ILE A 300 -3.99 7.37 19.88
C ILE A 300 -4.79 7.10 18.61
N ASP A 301 -5.19 5.85 18.46
CA ASP A 301 -5.92 5.33 17.30
C ASP A 301 -7.41 5.73 17.33
N ASP A 302 -8.20 5.25 16.37
CA ASP A 302 -9.58 5.66 16.12
C ASP A 302 -10.47 5.65 17.39
N GLY A 303 -11.34 6.64 17.48
CA GLY A 303 -12.29 6.87 18.56
C GLY A 303 -12.08 8.17 19.32
N TRP A 304 -11.02 8.94 19.08
CA TRP A 304 -10.79 10.20 19.79
C TRP A 304 -11.45 11.42 19.13
N GLN A 305 -11.77 11.34 17.84
CA GLN A 305 -12.35 12.43 17.05
C GLN A 305 -13.84 12.65 17.37
N GLU A 306 -14.31 13.89 17.21
CA GLU A 306 -15.72 14.26 17.31
C GLU A 306 -16.44 13.95 15.99
N ILE A 307 -17.41 13.03 16.04
CA ILE A 307 -18.06 12.47 14.85
C ILE A 307 -19.57 12.39 15.01
N VAL A 308 -20.26 12.39 13.87
CA VAL A 308 -21.69 12.13 13.80
C VAL A 308 -21.97 10.89 12.97
N ASN A 309 -22.99 10.14 13.37
CA ASN A 309 -23.65 9.17 12.51
C ASN A 309 -25.04 9.73 12.20
N GLU A 310 -25.19 10.27 10.99
CA GLU A 310 -26.43 10.92 10.52
C GLU A 310 -27.56 9.92 10.23
N PHE A 311 -27.29 8.62 10.39
CA PHE A 311 -28.19 7.52 10.03
C PHE A 311 -28.72 6.75 11.27
N LYS A 312 -28.65 7.36 12.47
CA LYS A 312 -29.03 6.73 13.75
C LYS A 312 -30.53 6.41 13.91
N GLU A 313 -31.41 6.84 13.00
CA GLU A 313 -32.84 6.47 13.00
C GLU A 313 -33.15 5.19 12.19
N VAL A 314 -32.11 4.45 11.81
CA VAL A 314 -32.26 3.24 11.01
C VAL A 314 -32.23 2.02 11.94
N ASP A 315 -33.18 1.08 11.74
CA ASP A 315 -33.36 -0.15 12.53
C ASP A 315 -32.01 -0.80 12.92
N GLY A 316 -31.91 -1.36 14.13
CA GLY A 316 -30.66 -1.85 14.71
C GLY A 316 -29.92 -2.93 13.89
N ALA A 317 -30.56 -3.46 12.84
CA ALA A 317 -29.99 -4.33 11.82
C ALA A 317 -29.02 -3.63 10.84
N LEU A 318 -29.10 -2.30 10.68
CA LEU A 318 -28.37 -1.52 9.66
C LEU A 318 -27.12 -0.80 10.20
N VAL A 319 -26.73 -1.12 11.44
CA VAL A 319 -25.53 -0.56 12.10
C VAL A 319 -24.24 -0.95 11.38
N GLU A 320 -24.16 -2.18 10.85
CA GLU A 320 -23.00 -2.63 10.07
C GLU A 320 -22.86 -1.87 8.75
N GLU A 321 -23.98 -1.41 8.17
CA GLU A 321 -23.98 -0.65 6.92
C GLU A 321 -23.62 0.82 7.11
N THR A 322 -23.81 1.40 8.31
CA THR A 322 -23.64 2.84 8.54
C THR A 322 -22.33 3.19 9.26
N VAL A 323 -21.63 2.22 9.84
CA VAL A 323 -20.43 2.47 10.67
C VAL A 323 -19.26 3.10 9.90
N PHE A 324 -19.15 2.83 8.59
CA PHE A 324 -18.14 3.46 7.74
C PHE A 324 -18.61 4.81 7.17
N ALA A 325 -19.89 5.15 7.32
CA ALA A 325 -20.45 6.41 6.86
C ALA A 325 -20.46 7.52 7.93
N GLU A 326 -19.87 7.26 9.10
CA GLU A 326 -19.68 8.25 10.15
C GLU A 326 -18.78 9.41 9.66
N ARG A 327 -19.06 10.65 10.09
CA ARG A 327 -18.40 11.84 9.55
C ARG A 327 -17.80 12.71 10.65
N LEU A 328 -16.67 13.33 10.35
CA LEU A 328 -16.00 14.30 11.22
C LEU A 328 -16.86 15.58 11.32
N VAL A 329 -17.15 16.05 12.53
CA VAL A 329 -17.88 17.32 12.72
C VAL A 329 -17.02 18.44 13.30
N ASP A 330 -15.96 18.11 14.03
CA ASP A 330 -15.03 19.09 14.62
C ASP A 330 -13.59 18.58 14.49
N LEU A 331 -12.61 19.50 14.47
CA LEU A 331 -11.18 19.16 14.42
C LEU A 331 -10.64 18.74 15.78
N LYS A 332 -11.33 19.11 16.86
CA LYS A 332 -10.94 18.81 18.23
C LYS A 332 -11.44 17.43 18.67
N GLU A 333 -10.84 16.94 19.73
CA GLU A 333 -11.21 15.71 20.41
C GLU A 333 -12.65 15.73 20.91
N ASN A 334 -13.27 14.55 21.00
CA ASN A 334 -14.61 14.40 21.54
C ASN A 334 -14.67 14.46 23.07
N ASP A 335 -15.88 14.36 23.61
CA ASP A 335 -16.17 14.47 25.03
C ASP A 335 -15.45 13.44 25.92
N LYS A 336 -14.98 12.29 25.38
CA LYS A 336 -14.19 11.31 26.17
C LYS A 336 -12.87 11.90 26.67
N PHE A 337 -12.37 12.93 26.01
CA PHE A 337 -11.12 13.60 26.32
C PHE A 337 -11.34 14.99 26.97
N ARG A 338 -12.59 15.30 27.34
CA ARG A 338 -13.00 16.56 28.00
C ARG A 338 -13.77 16.25 29.29
N GLY A 339 -13.05 15.92 30.36
CA GLY A 339 -13.70 15.52 31.60
C GLY A 339 -12.79 15.56 32.83
N GLU A 340 -13.15 14.76 33.85
CA GLU A 340 -12.39 14.71 35.11
C GLU A 340 -11.00 14.10 34.93
N ALA A 341 -10.86 13.10 34.05
CA ALA A 341 -9.59 12.40 33.83
C ALA A 341 -8.54 13.25 33.09
N CYS A 342 -8.99 14.12 32.17
CA CYS A 342 -8.18 15.14 31.53
C CYS A 342 -9.07 16.28 31.00
N LYS A 343 -8.57 17.52 31.05
CA LYS A 343 -9.34 18.70 30.61
C LYS A 343 -9.56 18.78 29.10
N ASN A 344 -8.58 18.29 28.35
CA ASN A 344 -8.53 18.23 26.89
C ASN A 344 -7.43 17.25 26.47
N LEU A 345 -7.29 17.01 25.17
CA LEU A 345 -6.24 16.14 24.62
C LEU A 345 -4.83 16.59 25.05
N GLY A 346 -4.56 17.90 25.12
CA GLY A 346 -3.25 18.43 25.49
C GLY A 346 -2.86 18.16 26.94
N ASP A 347 -3.83 18.18 27.86
CA ASP A 347 -3.63 17.81 29.27
C ASP A 347 -3.22 16.34 29.39
N LEU A 348 -3.89 15.45 28.64
CA LEU A 348 -3.50 14.04 28.56
C LEU A 348 -2.09 13.88 27.98
N VAL A 349 -1.81 14.47 26.82
CA VAL A 349 -0.51 14.33 26.14
C VAL A 349 0.63 14.83 27.05
N LYS A 350 0.44 15.98 27.70
CA LYS A 350 1.41 16.51 28.66
C LYS A 350 1.63 15.51 29.80
N LYS A 351 0.54 15.03 30.42
CA LYS A 351 0.61 14.09 31.54
C LYS A 351 1.39 12.84 31.16
N ILE A 352 1.05 12.15 30.07
CA ILE A 352 1.71 10.89 29.68
C ILE A 352 3.18 11.07 29.32
N LYS A 353 3.56 12.23 28.75
CA LYS A 353 4.96 12.57 28.48
C LYS A 353 5.74 12.79 29.79
N GLU A 354 5.14 13.45 30.78
CA GLU A 354 5.77 13.72 32.08
C GLU A 354 5.82 12.48 33.00
N THR A 355 4.75 11.68 33.06
CA THR A 355 4.61 10.57 34.01
C THR A 355 5.18 9.25 33.49
N HIS A 356 4.96 8.94 32.21
CA HIS A 356 5.40 7.69 31.58
C HIS A 356 6.65 7.87 30.71
N GLY A 357 7.04 9.11 30.41
CA GLY A 357 8.19 9.42 29.56
C GLY A 357 7.96 9.02 28.10
N VAL A 358 6.71 9.07 27.64
CA VAL A 358 6.39 8.94 26.22
C VAL A 358 7.12 10.08 25.48
N LYS A 359 7.78 9.76 24.35
CA LYS A 359 8.52 10.75 23.55
C LYS A 359 7.70 11.28 22.39
N TYR A 360 7.05 10.37 21.68
CA TYR A 360 6.24 10.67 20.51
C TYR A 360 4.80 10.24 20.75
N VAL A 361 3.85 11.11 20.43
CA VAL A 361 2.42 10.81 20.41
C VAL A 361 1.90 11.11 19.02
N TYR A 362 1.35 10.11 18.32
CA TYR A 362 0.64 10.32 17.06
C TYR A 362 -0.86 10.20 17.28
N ALA A 363 -1.63 10.95 16.51
CA ALA A 363 -3.09 10.83 16.46
C ALA A 363 -3.53 10.21 15.12
N TRP A 364 -4.49 9.30 15.18
CA TRP A 364 -5.09 8.71 13.98
C TRP A 364 -6.14 9.65 13.37
N HIS A 365 -6.22 9.71 12.04
CA HIS A 365 -7.41 10.20 11.34
C HIS A 365 -7.53 9.55 9.95
N ALA A 366 -8.72 9.54 9.35
CA ALA A 366 -8.84 9.18 7.94
C ALA A 366 -8.39 10.34 7.03
N LEU A 367 -7.99 10.04 5.80
CA LEU A 367 -7.55 11.06 4.83
C LEU A 367 -8.59 12.16 4.63
N LEU A 368 -9.87 11.80 4.58
CA LEU A 368 -11.01 12.73 4.40
C LEU A 368 -11.59 13.24 5.73
N GLY A 369 -10.83 13.17 6.82
CA GLY A 369 -11.26 13.56 8.16
C GLY A 369 -11.72 12.37 9.00
N TYR A 370 -12.72 11.64 8.53
CA TYR A 370 -13.14 10.34 9.10
C TYR A 370 -13.60 9.39 7.97
N TRP A 371 -14.05 8.17 8.30
CA TRP A 371 -14.40 7.14 7.31
C TRP A 371 -15.37 7.64 6.21
N GLY A 372 -16.46 8.30 6.59
CA GLY A 372 -17.45 8.89 5.68
C GLY A 372 -17.13 10.31 5.24
N GLY A 373 -15.90 10.78 5.45
CA GLY A 373 -15.47 12.15 5.20
C GLY A 373 -15.83 13.13 6.33
N VAL A 374 -16.06 14.39 5.97
CA VAL A 374 -16.51 15.44 6.89
C VAL A 374 -18.02 15.68 6.79
N CYS A 375 -18.64 16.11 7.88
CA CYS A 375 -20.06 16.44 7.91
C CYS A 375 -20.32 17.74 7.14
N THR A 376 -21.15 17.69 6.10
CA THR A 376 -21.41 18.84 5.23
C THR A 376 -22.28 19.92 5.88
N SER A 377 -22.95 19.60 6.99
CA SER A 377 -23.80 20.52 7.75
C SER A 377 -23.12 21.07 9.00
N SER A 378 -21.83 20.75 9.24
CA SER A 378 -21.09 21.30 10.38
C SER A 378 -20.62 22.73 10.11
N ASP A 379 -20.94 23.66 11.01
CA ASP A 379 -20.42 25.03 11.02
C ASP A 379 -18.89 25.09 11.01
N VAL A 380 -18.22 24.14 11.68
CA VAL A 380 -16.75 24.07 11.73
C VAL A 380 -16.17 23.68 10.37
N MET A 381 -16.90 22.84 9.62
CA MET A 381 -16.46 22.32 8.33
C MET A 381 -16.83 23.24 7.15
N GLU A 382 -17.81 24.14 7.32
CA GLU A 382 -18.35 25.02 6.26
C GLU A 382 -17.24 25.74 5.47
N LYS A 383 -16.23 26.26 6.15
CA LYS A 383 -15.14 27.02 5.52
C LYS A 383 -14.28 26.19 4.53
N TYR A 384 -14.31 24.87 4.63
CA TYR A 384 -13.63 23.95 3.71
C TYR A 384 -14.50 23.54 2.51
N ASN A 385 -15.71 24.09 2.42
CA ASN A 385 -16.67 23.86 1.33
C ASN A 385 -16.91 22.37 1.03
N PRO A 386 -17.24 21.52 2.03
CA PRO A 386 -17.40 20.10 1.82
C PRO A 386 -18.63 19.78 0.98
N LYS A 387 -18.54 18.72 0.18
CA LYS A 387 -19.64 18.22 -0.67
C LYS A 387 -19.83 16.73 -0.45
N LEU A 388 -21.08 16.28 -0.51
CA LEU A 388 -21.38 14.86 -0.47
C LEU A 388 -21.20 14.28 -1.88
N VAL A 389 -20.31 13.29 -2.02
CA VAL A 389 -20.00 12.61 -3.27
C VAL A 389 -20.14 11.10 -3.07
N TYR A 390 -20.62 10.41 -4.08
CA TYR A 390 -20.82 8.96 -4.02
C TYR A 390 -19.68 8.26 -4.76
N PRO A 391 -18.89 7.42 -4.07
CA PRO A 391 -17.83 6.63 -4.69
C PRO A 391 -18.31 5.86 -5.93
N VAL A 392 -17.45 5.79 -6.94
CA VAL A 392 -17.63 4.92 -8.10
C VAL A 392 -16.39 4.03 -8.21
N GLN A 393 -16.55 2.74 -7.93
CA GLN A 393 -15.48 1.76 -8.07
C GLN A 393 -15.26 1.39 -9.53
N SER A 394 -13.99 1.33 -9.96
CA SER A 394 -13.65 0.84 -11.30
C SER A 394 -13.93 -0.67 -11.43
N PRO A 395 -14.07 -1.20 -12.65
CA PRO A 395 -14.13 -2.65 -12.85
C PRO A 395 -12.93 -3.40 -12.26
N GLY A 396 -11.75 -2.77 -12.23
CA GLY A 396 -10.54 -3.34 -11.62
C GLY A 396 -10.66 -3.46 -10.09
N ASP A 397 -11.19 -2.44 -9.42
CA ASP A 397 -11.31 -2.39 -7.96
C ASP A 397 -12.20 -3.52 -7.40
N VAL A 398 -13.21 -3.95 -8.17
CA VAL A 398 -14.14 -5.02 -7.78
C VAL A 398 -13.79 -6.39 -8.38
N ALA A 399 -12.71 -6.51 -9.16
CA ALA A 399 -12.36 -7.73 -9.88
C ALA A 399 -11.84 -8.86 -8.98
N ASN A 400 -11.28 -8.51 -7.81
CA ASN A 400 -10.63 -9.46 -6.91
C ASN A 400 -11.48 -9.70 -5.65
N LEU A 401 -11.48 -8.75 -4.71
CA LEU A 401 -12.28 -8.81 -3.48
C LEU A 401 -12.90 -7.45 -3.18
N ARG A 402 -14.23 -7.42 -3.10
CA ARG A 402 -15.01 -6.24 -2.72
C ARG A 402 -15.01 -6.06 -1.19
N ASP A 403 -14.92 -4.82 -0.74
CA ASP A 403 -14.85 -4.46 0.68
C ASP A 403 -16.15 -3.83 1.17
N VAL A 404 -16.61 -4.23 2.36
CA VAL A 404 -17.87 -3.77 2.96
C VAL A 404 -17.86 -2.29 3.32
N ALA A 405 -16.67 -1.72 3.58
CA ALA A 405 -16.54 -0.29 3.78
C ALA A 405 -16.96 0.46 2.51
N MET A 406 -16.60 -0.05 1.33
CA MET A 406 -17.02 0.57 0.07
C MET A 406 -18.52 0.43 -0.17
N ASP A 407 -19.14 -0.69 0.19
CA ASP A 407 -20.60 -0.84 0.09
C ASP A 407 -21.33 0.22 0.93
N SER A 408 -20.82 0.49 2.14
CA SER A 408 -21.32 1.56 3.01
C SER A 408 -21.12 2.94 2.37
N LEU A 409 -19.89 3.26 1.94
CA LEU A 409 -19.56 4.58 1.39
C LEU A 409 -20.29 4.87 0.07
N GLU A 410 -20.45 3.88 -0.81
CA GLU A 410 -21.24 4.00 -2.05
C GLU A 410 -22.72 4.28 -1.76
N LYS A 411 -23.27 3.70 -0.69
CA LYS A 411 -24.67 3.87 -0.33
C LYS A 411 -24.95 5.21 0.35
N TYR A 412 -24.05 5.62 1.26
CA TYR A 412 -24.30 6.75 2.14
C TYR A 412 -23.53 8.03 1.77
N GLY A 413 -22.58 7.93 0.84
CA GLY A 413 -21.77 9.03 0.34
C GLY A 413 -20.64 9.43 1.28
N VAL A 414 -19.64 10.09 0.72
CA VAL A 414 -18.45 10.60 1.39
C VAL A 414 -18.46 12.13 1.34
N GLY A 415 -18.31 12.77 2.49
CA GLY A 415 -18.15 14.22 2.59
C GLY A 415 -16.73 14.63 2.21
N ILE A 416 -16.51 14.87 0.92
CA ILE A 416 -15.21 15.30 0.41
C ILE A 416 -15.02 16.80 0.65
N ILE A 417 -13.82 17.18 1.08
CA ILE A 417 -13.42 18.59 1.21
C ILE A 417 -13.16 19.16 -0.19
N ASP A 418 -13.44 20.44 -0.41
CA ASP A 418 -13.08 21.07 -1.68
C ASP A 418 -11.57 20.92 -1.92
N PRO A 419 -11.11 20.36 -3.06
CA PRO A 419 -9.70 20.17 -3.31
C PRO A 419 -8.90 21.49 -3.28
N GLU A 420 -9.49 22.66 -3.49
CA GLU A 420 -8.80 23.96 -3.32
C GLU A 420 -8.62 24.37 -1.84
N LYS A 421 -9.33 23.71 -0.92
CA LYS A 421 -9.32 23.98 0.52
C LYS A 421 -8.63 22.89 1.34
N ILE A 422 -8.21 21.79 0.71
CA ILE A 422 -7.69 20.63 1.44
C ILE A 422 -6.42 20.92 2.26
N TYR A 423 -5.51 21.75 1.75
CA TYR A 423 -4.35 22.16 2.53
C TYR A 423 -4.74 22.98 3.77
N GLU A 424 -5.74 23.86 3.66
CA GLU A 424 -6.26 24.63 4.80
C GLU A 424 -6.82 23.68 5.88
N PHE A 425 -7.58 22.67 5.46
CA PHE A 425 -8.12 21.63 6.35
C PHE A 425 -7.02 20.88 7.11
N TYR A 426 -6.04 20.30 6.38
CA TYR A 426 -4.96 19.57 7.04
C TYR A 426 -4.09 20.48 7.89
N ASN A 427 -3.78 21.68 7.41
CA ASN A 427 -2.98 22.62 8.18
C ASN A 427 -3.66 22.96 9.51
N ASP A 428 -4.97 23.21 9.52
CA ASP A 428 -5.68 23.55 10.74
C ASP A 428 -5.80 22.36 11.70
N GLN A 429 -6.09 21.17 11.17
CA GLN A 429 -6.13 19.93 11.96
C GLN A 429 -4.75 19.63 12.59
N HIS A 430 -3.67 19.71 11.81
CA HIS A 430 -2.32 19.41 12.29
C HIS A 430 -1.74 20.53 13.14
N SER A 431 -2.09 21.80 12.87
CA SER A 431 -1.76 22.93 13.77
C SER A 431 -2.39 22.71 15.14
N TYR A 432 -3.66 22.30 15.18
CA TYR A 432 -4.33 21.99 16.44
C TYR A 432 -3.61 20.85 17.18
N LEU A 433 -3.38 19.72 16.53
CA LEU A 433 -2.68 18.57 17.11
C LEU A 433 -1.29 18.95 17.63
N SER A 434 -0.49 19.66 16.84
CA SER A 434 0.82 20.14 17.28
C SER A 434 0.71 21.08 18.49
N SER A 435 -0.31 21.95 18.54
CA SER A 435 -0.50 22.89 19.65
C SER A 435 -0.80 22.21 20.98
N VAL A 436 -1.41 21.02 20.94
CA VAL A 436 -1.68 20.17 22.11
C VAL A 436 -0.58 19.14 22.36
N GLY A 437 0.55 19.25 21.67
CA GLY A 437 1.75 18.45 21.91
C GLY A 437 1.77 17.08 21.23
N VAL A 438 0.84 16.79 20.32
CA VAL A 438 0.93 15.63 19.41
C VAL A 438 2.07 15.88 18.42
N ASP A 439 2.86 14.84 18.15
CA ASP A 439 4.11 14.93 17.39
C ASP A 439 3.96 14.47 15.93
N GLY A 440 2.84 13.84 15.56
CA GLY A 440 2.60 13.33 14.22
C GLY A 440 1.23 12.68 14.06
N VAL A 441 1.02 11.99 12.93
CA VAL A 441 -0.26 11.36 12.63
C VAL A 441 -0.11 10.00 11.94
N LYS A 442 -1.09 9.13 12.16
CA LYS A 442 -1.37 7.94 11.33
C LYS A 442 -2.59 8.25 10.49
N VAL A 443 -2.49 8.12 9.16
CA VAL A 443 -3.56 8.50 8.24
C VAL A 443 -4.08 7.28 7.50
N ASP A 444 -5.35 6.95 7.71
CA ASP A 444 -6.02 5.77 7.13
C ASP A 444 -6.94 6.14 5.96
N VAL A 445 -7.55 5.11 5.35
CA VAL A 445 -8.59 5.23 4.30
C VAL A 445 -8.11 6.01 3.07
N GLN A 446 -6.81 5.98 2.77
CA GLN A 446 -6.24 6.85 1.75
C GLN A 446 -6.65 6.48 0.33
N ASN A 447 -6.75 5.18 0.03
CA ASN A 447 -7.11 4.73 -1.32
C ASN A 447 -8.55 5.09 -1.73
N VAL A 448 -9.42 5.54 -0.83
CA VAL A 448 -10.82 5.91 -1.20
C VAL A 448 -10.85 6.99 -2.28
N MET A 449 -9.81 7.83 -2.35
CA MET A 449 -9.67 8.91 -3.33
C MET A 449 -9.78 8.42 -4.78
N GLU A 450 -9.36 7.19 -5.06
CA GLU A 450 -9.39 6.66 -6.43
C GLU A 450 -10.81 6.43 -6.96
N THR A 451 -11.80 6.41 -6.06
CA THR A 451 -13.23 6.23 -6.36
C THR A 451 -14.01 7.55 -6.39
N LEU A 452 -13.36 8.66 -6.03
CA LEU A 452 -13.97 9.98 -5.89
C LEU A 452 -13.51 10.95 -6.99
N GLY A 453 -12.79 10.48 -8.01
CA GLY A 453 -12.19 11.32 -9.04
C GLY A 453 -13.17 12.03 -9.99
N HIS A 454 -14.41 11.55 -10.10
CA HIS A 454 -15.42 12.10 -11.00
C HIS A 454 -15.72 13.57 -10.68
N GLY A 455 -15.57 14.44 -11.68
CA GLY A 455 -15.81 15.88 -11.54
C GLY A 455 -14.65 16.64 -10.89
N PHE A 456 -13.54 15.96 -10.60
CA PHE A 456 -12.33 16.54 -10.02
C PHE A 456 -11.09 16.31 -10.89
N GLY A 457 -11.25 15.94 -12.16
CA GLY A 457 -10.16 15.73 -13.09
C GLY A 457 -9.53 14.33 -13.01
N GLY A 458 -10.23 13.37 -12.39
CA GLY A 458 -9.78 11.98 -12.32
C GLY A 458 -9.03 11.61 -11.05
N ARG A 459 -8.89 10.30 -10.85
CA ARG A 459 -8.30 9.68 -9.65
C ARG A 459 -6.88 10.13 -9.37
N VAL A 460 -6.08 10.27 -10.42
CA VAL A 460 -4.66 10.64 -10.29
C VAL A 460 -4.52 12.09 -9.86
N ALA A 461 -5.23 13.02 -10.52
CA ALA A 461 -5.18 14.44 -10.20
C ALA A 461 -5.64 14.70 -8.75
N LEU A 462 -6.78 14.11 -8.38
CA LEU A 462 -7.36 14.26 -7.05
C LEU A 462 -6.47 13.66 -5.95
N THR A 463 -6.02 12.42 -6.12
CA THR A 463 -5.15 11.74 -5.14
C THR A 463 -3.85 12.51 -4.93
N ARG A 464 -3.22 12.97 -6.02
CA ARG A 464 -1.97 13.75 -5.93
C ARG A 464 -2.17 15.05 -5.17
N LYS A 465 -3.28 15.75 -5.42
CA LYS A 465 -3.59 17.01 -4.74
C LYS A 465 -3.74 16.83 -3.22
N TYR A 466 -4.49 15.80 -2.82
CA TYR A 466 -4.66 15.45 -1.41
C TYR A 466 -3.34 15.01 -0.76
N GLN A 467 -2.56 14.16 -1.44
CA GLN A 467 -1.28 13.69 -0.95
C GLN A 467 -0.27 14.83 -0.74
N HIS A 468 -0.16 15.74 -1.70
CA HIS A 468 0.75 16.89 -1.58
C HIS A 468 0.34 17.82 -0.44
N ALA A 469 -0.96 18.10 -0.30
CA ALA A 469 -1.48 18.92 0.79
C ALA A 469 -1.21 18.29 2.16
N LEU A 470 -1.37 16.97 2.28
CA LEU A 470 -1.02 16.20 3.46
C LEU A 470 0.48 16.31 3.77
N GLU A 471 1.34 16.04 2.80
CA GLU A 471 2.79 16.13 3.00
C GLU A 471 3.28 17.55 3.34
N GLU A 472 2.63 18.58 2.81
CA GLU A 472 2.91 19.97 3.13
C GLU A 472 2.48 20.33 4.57
N SER A 473 1.30 19.89 5.01
CA SER A 473 0.83 20.14 6.38
C SER A 473 1.69 19.42 7.41
N ILE A 474 2.19 18.21 7.12
CA ILE A 474 3.12 17.49 7.99
C ILE A 474 4.41 18.29 8.17
N ALA A 475 5.04 18.69 7.05
CA ALA A 475 6.30 19.44 7.08
C ALA A 475 6.17 20.79 7.78
N ARG A 476 4.97 21.39 7.76
CA ARG A 476 4.70 22.66 8.43
C ARG A 476 4.50 22.53 9.94
N ASN A 477 3.80 21.49 10.37
CA ASN A 477 3.28 21.42 11.74
C ASN A 477 4.10 20.51 12.66
N PHE A 478 4.82 19.52 12.12
CA PHE A 478 5.58 18.56 12.91
C PHE A 478 7.10 18.74 12.71
N LYS A 479 7.88 18.36 13.72
CA LYS A 479 9.35 18.57 13.75
C LYS A 479 10.15 17.62 12.84
N GLY A 480 9.49 16.87 11.98
CA GLY A 480 10.05 15.87 11.08
C GLY A 480 8.94 15.21 10.28
N ASN A 481 9.30 14.17 9.52
CA ASN A 481 8.38 13.42 8.66
C ASN A 481 7.46 12.46 9.43
N ASN A 482 6.72 12.99 10.39
CA ASN A 482 5.98 12.23 11.39
C ASN A 482 4.58 11.82 10.87
N LEU A 483 4.58 11.05 9.79
CA LEU A 483 3.39 10.52 9.12
C LEU A 483 3.53 9.02 8.86
N ILE A 484 2.52 8.25 9.26
CA ILE A 484 2.33 6.86 8.86
C ILE A 484 1.16 6.80 7.88
N CYS A 485 1.43 6.41 6.64
CA CYS A 485 0.38 6.18 5.65
C CYS A 485 -0.21 4.78 5.77
N CYS A 486 -1.52 4.65 5.72
CA CYS A 486 -2.22 3.39 5.91
C CYS A 486 -3.40 3.30 4.94
N MET A 487 -3.75 2.07 4.52
CA MET A 487 -4.74 1.83 3.46
C MET A 487 -4.40 2.56 2.15
N SER A 488 -3.11 2.63 1.83
CA SER A 488 -2.54 3.53 0.81
C SER A 488 -1.82 2.78 -0.32
N HIS A 489 -2.21 1.52 -0.57
CA HIS A 489 -1.51 0.66 -1.54
C HIS A 489 -1.85 0.93 -3.02
N SER A 490 -2.68 1.93 -3.35
CA SER A 490 -2.97 2.26 -4.74
C SER A 490 -1.78 2.94 -5.38
N SER A 491 -1.46 2.61 -6.63
CA SER A 491 -0.37 3.26 -7.35
C SER A 491 -0.61 4.77 -7.55
N ASP A 492 -1.86 5.24 -7.45
CA ASP A 492 -2.19 6.66 -7.41
C ASP A 492 -1.51 7.37 -6.24
N HIS A 493 -1.53 6.73 -5.06
CA HIS A 493 -0.85 7.21 -3.86
C HIS A 493 0.66 6.94 -3.92
N ILE A 494 1.05 5.69 -4.20
CA ILE A 494 2.46 5.26 -4.20
C ILE A 494 3.32 6.15 -5.11
N TYR A 495 2.84 6.45 -6.31
CA TYR A 495 3.54 7.31 -7.27
C TYR A 495 3.24 8.80 -7.15
N SER A 496 2.58 9.22 -6.06
CA SER A 496 2.39 10.63 -5.67
C SER A 496 3.09 10.98 -4.34
N ALA A 497 3.77 10.02 -3.70
CA ALA A 497 4.39 10.20 -2.39
C ALA A 497 5.82 10.76 -2.49
N LEU A 498 5.96 12.09 -2.42
CA LEU A 498 7.26 12.77 -2.51
C LEU A 498 8.03 12.72 -1.20
N LYS A 499 7.34 12.92 -0.07
CA LYS A 499 7.96 13.06 1.26
C LYS A 499 7.57 11.94 2.23
N SER A 500 6.34 11.44 2.18
CA SER A 500 5.85 10.40 3.10
C SER A 500 6.78 9.20 3.10
N ALA A 501 7.34 8.86 4.28
CA ALA A 501 8.39 7.84 4.38
C ALA A 501 7.95 6.53 5.01
N VAL A 502 6.80 6.46 5.69
CA VAL A 502 6.33 5.23 6.33
C VAL A 502 4.95 4.89 5.78
N ALA A 503 4.77 3.65 5.35
CA ALA A 503 3.47 3.15 4.92
C ALA A 503 3.26 1.72 5.42
N ARG A 504 2.06 1.43 5.92
CA ARG A 504 1.67 0.06 6.23
C ARG A 504 1.76 -0.79 4.97
N ALA A 505 2.26 -2.02 5.10
CA ALA A 505 2.53 -2.93 3.98
C ALA A 505 1.58 -4.14 3.91
N SER A 506 0.52 -4.17 4.73
CA SER A 506 -0.46 -5.25 4.79
C SER A 506 -1.82 -4.80 5.32
N GLU A 507 -2.80 -5.69 5.21
CA GLU A 507 -4.03 -5.65 5.99
C GLU A 507 -3.75 -5.63 7.51
N ASP A 508 -4.75 -5.22 8.28
CA ASP A 508 -4.81 -5.34 9.74
C ASP A 508 -4.32 -6.73 10.20
N PHE A 509 -3.36 -6.72 11.11
CA PHE A 509 -2.97 -7.88 11.87
C PHE A 509 -4.13 -8.31 12.77
N MET A 510 -4.60 -9.54 12.59
CA MET A 510 -5.77 -10.07 13.31
C MET A 510 -5.33 -11.19 14.25
N PRO A 511 -4.98 -10.86 15.51
CA PRO A 511 -4.35 -11.80 16.42
C PRO A 511 -5.26 -12.95 16.85
N ARG A 512 -6.58 -12.76 16.75
CA ARG A 512 -7.58 -13.79 17.09
C ARG A 512 -7.90 -14.75 15.96
N GLU A 513 -7.30 -14.56 14.78
CA GLU A 513 -7.54 -15.37 13.58
C GLU A 513 -6.24 -16.08 13.13
N PRO A 514 -5.93 -17.28 13.67
CA PRO A 514 -4.66 -17.96 13.42
C PRO A 514 -4.37 -18.26 11.94
N THR A 515 -5.40 -18.41 11.11
CA THR A 515 -5.26 -18.68 9.67
C THR A 515 -4.72 -17.48 8.90
N LEU A 516 -4.89 -16.27 9.42
CA LEU A 516 -4.45 -15.03 8.77
C LEU A 516 -3.00 -14.66 9.12
N GLN A 517 -2.43 -15.27 10.15
CA GLN A 517 -1.07 -14.99 10.63
C GLN A 517 0.00 -15.25 9.56
N THR A 518 -0.03 -16.44 8.95
CA THR A 518 0.91 -16.79 7.86
C THR A 518 0.69 -15.91 6.64
N LEU A 519 -0.57 -15.58 6.35
CA LEU A 519 -0.92 -14.73 5.21
C LEU A 519 -0.42 -13.29 5.42
N HIS A 520 -0.53 -12.76 6.64
CA HIS A 520 0.00 -11.45 7.02
C HIS A 520 1.50 -11.37 6.75
N ILE A 521 2.26 -12.34 7.27
CA ILE A 521 3.72 -12.41 7.09
C ILE A 521 4.09 -12.51 5.60
N ALA A 522 3.36 -13.31 4.81
CA ALA A 522 3.60 -13.40 3.38
C ALA A 522 3.30 -12.07 2.67
N ASN A 523 2.12 -11.49 2.91
CA ASN A 523 1.70 -10.22 2.31
C ASN A 523 2.69 -9.10 2.62
N VAL A 524 3.03 -8.90 3.89
CA VAL A 524 3.92 -7.83 4.30
C VAL A 524 5.33 -8.00 3.71
N ALA A 525 5.87 -9.23 3.69
CA ALA A 525 7.19 -9.50 3.14
C ALA A 525 7.26 -9.27 1.62
N PHE A 526 6.27 -9.74 0.87
CA PHE A 526 6.26 -9.56 -0.58
C PHE A 526 5.87 -8.15 -1.00
N ASN A 527 4.89 -7.51 -0.35
CA ASN A 527 4.54 -6.12 -0.62
C ASN A 527 5.72 -5.18 -0.34
N SER A 528 6.56 -5.50 0.65
CA SER A 528 7.79 -4.77 0.94
C SER A 528 8.80 -4.76 -0.22
N LEU A 529 8.70 -5.65 -1.21
CA LEU A 529 9.58 -5.59 -2.39
C LEU A 529 9.34 -4.32 -3.22
N LEU A 530 8.09 -3.88 -3.36
CA LEU A 530 7.76 -2.63 -4.05
C LEU A 530 7.73 -1.46 -3.06
N LEU A 531 6.98 -1.62 -1.97
CA LEU A 531 6.78 -0.54 -1.00
C LEU A 531 8.09 -0.14 -0.34
N GLY A 532 9.01 -1.09 -0.09
CA GLY A 532 10.31 -0.85 0.53
C GLY A 532 11.26 0.06 -0.25
N GLU A 533 11.01 0.25 -1.56
CA GLU A 533 11.79 1.20 -2.37
C GLU A 533 11.24 2.64 -2.31
N ILE A 534 10.06 2.84 -1.72
CA ILE A 534 9.35 4.14 -1.68
C ILE A 534 9.04 4.56 -0.23
N PHE A 535 8.84 3.60 0.66
CA PHE A 535 8.50 3.75 2.06
C PHE A 535 9.32 2.78 2.90
N ILE A 536 9.45 3.07 4.19
CA ILE A 536 9.78 2.11 5.23
C ILE A 536 8.49 1.31 5.50
N PRO A 537 8.48 -0.01 5.24
CA PRO A 537 7.29 -0.82 5.44
C PRO A 537 6.93 -0.91 6.92
N ASP A 538 5.75 -0.42 7.28
CA ASP A 538 5.12 -0.70 8.58
C ASP A 538 4.43 -2.07 8.50
N TRP A 539 4.87 -3.00 9.36
CA TRP A 539 4.40 -4.39 9.40
C TRP A 539 3.13 -4.58 10.23
N ASP A 540 2.53 -3.46 10.62
CA ASP A 540 1.40 -3.33 11.52
C ASP A 540 1.71 -3.70 12.97
N MET A 541 0.73 -3.45 13.83
CA MET A 541 0.77 -3.77 15.25
C MET A 541 0.99 -5.27 15.47
N PHE A 542 1.75 -5.61 16.50
CA PHE A 542 1.80 -6.98 17.03
C PHE A 542 0.95 -7.04 18.31
N GLN A 543 0.26 -8.16 18.53
CA GLN A 543 -0.40 -8.45 19.81
C GLN A 543 0.43 -9.48 20.58
N GLN A 544 0.71 -9.19 21.85
CA GLN A 544 1.27 -10.17 22.78
C GLN A 544 0.11 -10.79 23.60
N ALA A 545 0.22 -12.09 23.88
CA ALA A 545 -0.79 -12.89 24.57
C ALA A 545 -0.74 -12.71 26.09
#